data_AF-A0A3L7RKE1-F1
#
_entry.id   AF-A0A3L7RKE1-F1
#
_cell.length_a   1.000
_cell.length_b   1.000
_cell.length_c   1.000
_cell.angle_alpha   90.00
_cell.angle_beta   90.00
_cell.angle_gamma   90.00
#
_symmetry.space_group_name_H-M   'P 1'
#
loop_
_entity.id
_entity.type
_entity.pdbx_description
1 polymer ?
#
loop_
_entity_poly.entity_id
_entity_poly.type
_entity_poly.pdbx_seq_one_letter_code
_entity_poly.pdbx_strand_id
1 'polypeptide(L)'
;MGEAHCLTTNVISFCHQKNMFPLTMERTSQLAMLQELVSLGHGVSLIPQMAALIDRSPERVYRSLAGVRPKRSVVLVTNPYRYASRLQNSFFEAMRVDGRN
;
A
#
# COMPACT_ATOMS: atom_id res chain seq x y z
N MET A 1 14.55 11.23 1.39
CA MET A 1 13.40 11.90 2.04
C MET A 1 12.15 11.61 1.21
N GLY A 2 11.17 10.85 1.72
CA GLY A 2 9.84 10.78 1.10
C GLY A 2 9.13 9.41 0.97
N GLU A 3 9.71 8.29 1.41
CA GLU A 3 9.15 6.96 1.05
C GLU A 3 7.88 6.55 1.82
N ALA A 4 7.66 7.05 3.03
CA ALA A 4 6.57 6.58 3.90
C ALA A 4 5.25 7.40 3.79
N HIS A 5 5.16 8.37 2.88
CA HIS A 5 4.15 9.42 3.02
C HIS A 5 2.91 9.29 2.12
N CYS A 6 3.02 8.69 0.92
CA CYS A 6 1.88 8.70 -0.02
C CYS A 6 0.71 7.81 0.42
N LEU A 7 0.96 6.68 1.10
CA LEU A 7 -0.13 5.78 1.51
C LEU A 7 -0.92 6.36 2.67
N THR A 8 -0.21 6.79 3.71
CA THR A 8 -0.79 7.38 4.91
C THR A 8 -1.63 8.62 4.58
N THR A 9 -1.14 9.51 3.73
CA THR A 9 -1.90 10.68 3.28
C THR A 9 -3.19 10.29 2.55
N ASN A 10 -3.16 9.29 1.65
CA ASN A 10 -4.35 8.84 0.94
C ASN A 10 -5.41 8.24 1.89
N VAL A 11 -4.99 7.46 2.88
CA VAL A 11 -5.89 6.88 3.89
C VAL A 11 -6.52 7.99 4.74
N ILE A 12 -5.72 8.95 5.22
CA ILE A 12 -6.21 10.10 5.99
C ILE A 12 -7.24 10.89 5.20
N SER A 13 -6.92 11.28 3.95
CA SER A 13 -7.84 12.04 3.09
C SER A 13 -9.16 11.29 2.86
N PHE A 14 -9.12 9.97 2.66
CA PHE A 14 -10.32 9.15 2.55
C PHE A 14 -11.16 9.14 3.83
N CYS A 15 -10.53 8.95 5.00
CA CYS A 15 -11.21 8.95 6.29
C CYS A 15 -11.89 10.30 6.57
N HIS A 16 -11.21 11.43 6.31
CA HIS A 16 -11.79 12.77 6.45
C HIS A 16 -13.00 12.99 5.53
N GLN A 17 -12.94 12.57 4.27
CA GLN A 17 -14.09 12.67 3.35
C GLN A 17 -15.31 11.87 3.82
N LYS A 18 -15.10 10.84 4.64
CA LYS A 18 -16.16 9.98 5.20
C LYS A 18 -16.54 10.35 6.64
N ASN A 19 -16.02 11.46 7.15
CA ASN A 19 -16.22 11.92 8.53
C ASN A 19 -15.82 10.85 9.58
N MET A 20 -14.85 10.02 9.23
CA MET A 20 -14.27 9.00 10.10
C MET A 20 -12.93 9.51 10.62
N PHE A 21 -12.78 9.56 11.94
CA PHE A 21 -11.56 10.05 12.58
C PHE A 21 -10.86 8.87 13.28
N PRO A 22 -9.72 8.38 12.76
CA PRO A 22 -8.99 7.29 13.41
C PRO A 22 -8.51 7.72 14.80
N LEU A 23 -8.81 6.91 15.84
CA LEU A 23 -8.53 7.20 17.25
C LEU A 23 -7.03 7.14 17.58
N THR A 24 -6.29 6.28 16.90
CA THR A 24 -4.83 6.15 16.98
C THR A 24 -4.27 5.88 15.59
N MET A 25 -3.19 6.57 15.22
CA MET A 25 -2.52 6.38 13.95
C MET A 25 -1.08 5.98 14.21
N GLU A 26 -0.84 4.67 14.31
CA GLU A 26 0.52 4.15 14.32
C GLU A 26 1.11 4.23 12.91
N ARG A 27 2.21 4.97 12.80
CA ARG A 27 2.93 5.21 11.55
C ARG A 27 4.01 4.15 11.41
N THR A 28 3.72 3.07 10.70
CA THR A 28 4.69 2.00 10.45
C THR A 28 4.93 1.82 8.96
N SER A 29 6.21 1.88 8.58
CA SER A 29 6.67 1.79 7.19
C SER A 29 6.58 0.38 6.62
N GLN A 30 6.34 -0.62 7.47
CA GLN A 30 6.27 -2.03 7.12
C GLN A 30 4.86 -2.55 7.36
N LEU A 31 4.17 -2.90 6.26
CA LEU A 31 2.79 -3.41 6.28
C LEU A 31 2.68 -4.71 7.10
N ALA A 32 3.74 -5.52 7.17
CA ALA A 32 3.78 -6.74 7.96
C ALA A 32 3.60 -6.49 9.48
N MET A 33 4.17 -5.42 10.03
CA MET A 33 4.00 -5.10 11.45
C MET A 33 2.56 -4.67 11.78
N LEU A 34 1.93 -3.90 10.87
CA LEU A 34 0.50 -3.58 10.99
C LEU A 34 -0.36 -4.86 10.95
N GLN A 35 0.11 -5.88 10.25
CA GLN A 35 -0.60 -7.14 10.21
C GLN A 35 -0.55 -7.85 11.57
N GLU A 36 0.63 -7.98 12.15
CA GLU A 36 0.79 -8.60 13.47
C GLU A 36 0.03 -7.85 14.59
N LEU A 37 0.06 -6.52 14.60
CA LEU A 37 -0.63 -5.72 15.62
C LEU A 37 -2.16 -5.91 15.60
N VAL A 38 -2.75 -6.05 14.40
CA VAL A 38 -4.18 -6.38 14.28
C VAL A 38 -4.46 -7.81 14.73
N SER A 39 -3.57 -8.77 14.48
CA SER A 39 -3.73 -10.15 14.98
C SER A 39 -3.73 -10.20 16.52
N LEU A 40 -2.96 -9.32 17.16
CA LEU A 40 -2.91 -9.17 18.61
C LEU A 40 -4.12 -8.41 19.21
N GLY A 41 -5.07 -7.98 18.39
CA GLY A 41 -6.32 -7.34 18.83
C GLY A 41 -6.23 -5.83 19.08
N HIS A 42 -5.17 -5.16 18.63
CA HIS A 42 -4.98 -3.71 18.83
C HIS A 42 -5.88 -2.81 17.97
N GLY A 43 -6.83 -3.38 17.23
CA GLY A 43 -7.87 -2.65 16.50
C GLY A 43 -8.01 -3.07 15.04
N VAL A 44 -8.44 -2.13 14.21
CA VAL A 44 -8.62 -2.33 12.76
C VAL A 44 -7.71 -1.38 11.99
N SER A 45 -7.21 -1.84 10.84
CA SER A 45 -6.30 -1.06 10.00
C SER A 45 -6.73 -1.07 8.54
N LEU A 46 -6.45 0.03 7.83
CA LEU A 46 -6.65 0.16 6.39
C LEU A 46 -5.34 -0.14 5.67
N ILE A 47 -5.33 -1.19 4.86
CA ILE A 47 -4.15 -1.59 4.07
C ILE A 47 -4.49 -1.64 2.58
N PRO A 48 -3.51 -1.41 1.69
CA PRO A 48 -3.69 -1.65 0.27
C PRO A 48 -3.88 -3.14 -0.02
N GLN A 49 -4.70 -3.46 -1.02
CA GLN A 49 -5.10 -4.84 -1.37
C GLN A 49 -3.91 -5.76 -1.61
N MET A 50 -2.83 -5.26 -2.21
CA MET A 50 -1.59 -6.02 -2.44
C MET A 50 -0.99 -6.63 -1.17
N ALA A 51 -1.14 -5.98 -0.01
CA ALA A 51 -0.66 -6.52 1.26
C ALA A 51 -1.57 -7.63 1.82
N ALA A 52 -2.87 -7.56 1.54
CA ALA A 52 -3.80 -8.64 1.88
C ALA A 52 -3.55 -9.90 1.02
N LEU A 53 -3.14 -9.75 -0.24
CA LEU A 53 -2.89 -10.87 -1.16
C LEU A 53 -1.69 -11.74 -0.77
N ILE A 54 -0.68 -11.15 -0.12
CA ILE A 54 0.53 -11.87 0.31
C ILE A 54 0.41 -12.42 1.74
N ASP A 55 -0.62 -12.04 2.48
CA ASP A 55 -0.88 -12.54 3.82
C ASP A 55 -1.46 -13.95 3.77
N ARG A 56 -0.87 -14.85 4.55
CA ARG A 56 -1.29 -16.26 4.63
C ARG A 56 -1.86 -16.62 6.01
N SER A 57 -1.88 -15.68 6.94
CA SER A 57 -2.36 -15.95 8.30
C SER A 57 -3.90 -16.08 8.32
N PRO A 58 -4.45 -17.15 8.93
CA PRO A 58 -5.89 -17.29 9.12
C PRO A 58 -6.44 -16.42 10.27
N GLU A 59 -5.57 -15.79 11.07
CA GLU A 59 -5.94 -15.05 12.28
C GLU A 59 -6.58 -13.68 11.97
N ARG A 60 -6.79 -13.37 10.69
CA ARG A 60 -6.96 -12.01 10.19
C ARG A 60 -8.10 -12.01 9.20
N VAL A 61 -9.06 -11.12 9.41
CA VAL A 61 -10.26 -11.05 8.58
C VAL A 61 -10.23 -9.79 7.74
N TYR A 62 -10.19 -9.97 6.42
CA TYR A 62 -10.22 -8.87 5.46
C TYR A 62 -11.64 -8.53 5.04
N ARG A 63 -11.91 -7.22 4.94
CA ARG A 63 -13.18 -6.67 4.45
C ARG A 63 -12.91 -5.55 3.46
N SER A 64 -13.69 -5.54 2.38
CA SER A 64 -13.65 -4.45 1.40
C SER A 64 -14.44 -3.26 1.92
N LEU A 65 -13.95 -2.05 1.62
CA LEU A 65 -14.71 -0.82 1.85
C LEU A 65 -15.93 -0.74 0.92
N ALA A 66 -17.07 -0.33 1.47
CA ALA A 66 -18.29 -0.07 0.72
C ALA A 66 -18.21 1.28 -0.02
N GLY A 67 -18.75 1.34 -1.23
CA GLY A 67 -18.73 2.54 -2.08
C GLY A 67 -17.40 2.78 -2.80
N VAL A 68 -17.05 4.06 -3.03
CA VAL A 68 -15.83 4.45 -3.74
C VAL A 68 -14.59 4.04 -2.94
N ARG A 69 -13.76 3.19 -3.53
CA ARG A 69 -12.52 2.71 -2.90
C ARG A 69 -11.36 3.64 -3.26
N PRO A 70 -10.52 4.05 -2.29
CA PRO A 70 -9.33 4.82 -2.59
C PRO A 70 -8.41 3.99 -3.49
N LYS A 71 -8.07 4.52 -4.66
CA LYS A 71 -7.11 3.91 -5.59
C LYS A 71 -5.80 4.68 -5.55
N ARG A 72 -4.70 3.95 -5.62
CA ARG A 72 -3.36 4.52 -5.78
C ARG A 72 -2.70 3.87 -7.00
N SER A 73 -2.16 4.69 -7.88
CA SER A 73 -1.30 4.21 -8.97
C SER A 73 0.13 4.09 -8.45
N VAL A 74 0.73 2.92 -8.63
CA VAL A 74 2.17 2.71 -8.44
C VAL A 74 2.84 2.89 -9.79
N VAL A 75 3.84 3.75 -9.87
CA VAL A 75 4.52 4.10 -11.12
C VAL A 75 6.01 3.88 -10.98
N LEU A 76 6.62 3.42 -12.06
CA LEU A 76 8.08 3.39 -12.21
C LEU A 76 8.54 4.74 -12.78
N VAL A 77 9.49 5.38 -12.13
CA VAL A 77 10.09 6.64 -12.60
C VAL A 77 11.55 6.39 -12.95
N THR A 78 11.95 6.79 -14.16
CA THR A 78 13.32 6.67 -14.66
C THR A 78 13.85 8.04 -15.08
N ASN A 79 15.17 8.23 -15.04
CA ASN A 79 15.80 9.46 -15.50
C ASN A 79 16.12 9.32 -17.01
N PRO A 80 15.55 10.16 -17.89
CA PRO A 80 15.76 10.05 -19.34
C PRO A 80 17.21 10.31 -19.77
N TYR A 81 18.01 11.00 -18.94
CA TYR A 81 19.42 11.31 -19.22
C TYR A 81 20.40 10.25 -18.71
N ARG A 82 19.91 9.19 -18.06
CA ARG A 82 20.75 8.07 -17.60
C ARG A 82 20.68 6.94 -18.62
N TYR A 83 21.84 6.49 -19.07
CA TYR A 83 21.93 5.28 -19.89
C TYR A 83 21.33 4.10 -19.13
N ALA A 84 20.31 3.49 -19.74
CA ALA A 84 19.67 2.30 -19.20
C ALA A 84 20.47 1.06 -19.60
N SER A 85 21.04 0.36 -18.60
CA SER A 85 21.75 -0.90 -18.87
C SER A 85 20.78 -1.98 -19.37
N ARG A 86 21.31 -3.05 -19.99
CA ARG A 86 20.50 -4.20 -20.39
C ARG A 86 19.68 -4.76 -19.23
N LEU A 87 20.26 -4.82 -18.03
CA LEU A 87 19.57 -5.27 -16.82
C LEU A 87 18.41 -4.34 -16.45
N GLN A 88 18.60 -3.02 -16.53
CA GLN A 88 17.55 -2.04 -16.25
C GLN A 88 16.40 -2.15 -17.24
N ASN A 89 16.69 -2.31 -18.54
CA ASN A 89 15.66 -2.50 -19.56
C ASN A 89 14.87 -3.79 -19.33
N SER A 90 15.55 -4.91 -19.04
CA SER A 90 14.88 -6.17 -18.69
C SER A 90 14.01 -6.04 -17.44
N PHE A 91 14.47 -5.29 -16.44
CA PHE A 91 13.68 -5.00 -15.23
C PHE A 91 12.44 -4.15 -15.55
N PHE A 92 12.56 -3.13 -16.39
CA PHE A 92 11.42 -2.29 -16.80
C PHE A 92 10.35 -3.08 -17.54
N GLU A 93 10.75 -3.98 -18.43
CA GLU A 93 9.83 -4.88 -19.13
C GLU A 93 9.13 -5.84 -18.15
N ALA A 94 9.88 -6.46 -17.24
CA ALA A 94 9.29 -7.33 -16.22
C ALA A 94 8.26 -6.59 -15.35
N MET A 95 8.61 -5.38 -14.88
CA MET A 95 7.70 -4.53 -14.09
C MET A 95 6.46 -4.09 -14.86
N ARG A 96 6.56 -3.91 -16.18
CA ARG A 96 5.44 -3.51 -17.04
C ARG A 96 4.46 -4.66 -17.30
N VAL A 97 4.94 -5.89 -17.31
CA VAL A 97 4.10 -7.10 -17.39
C VAL A 97 3.40 -7.33 -16.05
N ASP A 98 4.17 -7.32 -14.95
CA ASP A 98 3.64 -7.63 -13.62
C ASP A 98 2.68 -6.54 -13.10
N GLY A 99 2.99 -5.26 -13.33
CA GLY A 99 2.17 -4.14 -12.87
C GLY A 99 0.85 -3.94 -13.63
N ARG A 100 0.50 -4.79 -14.60
CA ARG A 100 -0.80 -4.78 -15.31
C ARG A 100 -1.83 -5.76 -14.72
N ASN A 101 -1.40 -6.68 -13.85
CA ASN A 101 -2.26 -7.62 -13.11
C ASN A 101 -2.75 -7.00 -11.79
#